data_AF-A0A2W2CE74-F1
#
_entry.id   AF-A0A2W2CE74-F1
#
_cell.length_a   1.000
_cell.length_b   1.000
_cell.length_c   1.000
_cell.angle_alpha   90.00
_cell.angle_beta   90.00
_cell.angle_gamma   90.00
#
_symmetry.space_group_name_H-M   'P 1'
#
loop_
_entity.id
_entity.type
_entity.pdbx_description
1 polymer ?
#
loop_
_entity_poly.entity_id
_entity_poly.type
_entity_poly.pdbx_seq_one_letter_code
_entity_poly.pdbx_strand_id
1 'polypeptide(L)'
;PKVMRRVVMADDGWALVVADAAQLEPRVLAAMAGDVGLATAAGEIDLYAALAQSFGGERANAKIAMLSAMYGGTSGDASKLLAVMRQRFPQAYQFVEDAAKAGEEGRLVRSWLGRTCPPPSQRWRDLVS
;
A
#
# COMPACT_ATOMS: atom_id res chain seq x y z
N PRO A 1 5.98 -17.24 12.88
CA PRO A 1 7.43 -17.06 13.18
C PRO A 1 8.30 -17.52 12.00
N LYS A 2 9.43 -16.84 11.67
CA LYS A 2 10.28 -17.21 10.51
C LYS A 2 10.76 -18.67 10.56
N VAL A 3 11.01 -19.18 11.76
CA VAL A 3 11.49 -20.56 11.99
C VAL A 3 10.48 -21.61 11.52
N MET A 4 9.18 -21.37 11.68
CA MET A 4 8.15 -22.31 11.23
C MET A 4 8.12 -22.52 9.72
N ARG A 5 8.62 -21.57 8.90
CA ARG A 5 8.60 -21.72 7.44
C ARG A 5 9.46 -22.91 6.96
N ARG A 6 10.42 -23.38 7.78
CA ARG A 6 11.30 -24.50 7.44
C ARG A 6 10.63 -25.87 7.49
N VAL A 7 9.41 -25.98 8.02
CA VAL A 7 8.67 -27.25 8.05
C VAL A 7 8.05 -27.60 6.70
N VAL A 8 7.97 -26.64 5.78
CA VAL A 8 7.54 -26.86 4.40
C VAL A 8 8.77 -27.19 3.58
N MET A 9 8.93 -28.46 3.23
CA MET A 9 10.04 -28.97 2.43
C MET A 9 9.48 -29.62 1.16
N ALA A 10 10.25 -29.55 0.07
CA ALA A 10 9.94 -30.32 -1.13
C ALA A 10 10.30 -31.79 -0.89
N ASP A 11 9.58 -32.70 -1.54
CA ASP A 11 9.89 -34.13 -1.52
C ASP A 11 11.26 -34.40 -2.16
N ASP A 12 11.84 -35.56 -1.86
CA ASP A 12 13.12 -35.97 -2.41
C ASP A 12 13.11 -35.94 -3.95
N GLY A 13 14.13 -35.30 -4.54
CA GLY A 13 14.23 -35.09 -5.98
C GLY A 13 13.45 -33.88 -6.51
N TRP A 14 12.72 -33.15 -5.68
CA TRP A 14 11.99 -31.92 -6.04
C TRP A 14 12.59 -30.68 -5.39
N ALA A 15 12.28 -29.52 -5.99
CA ALA A 15 12.69 -28.21 -5.47
C ALA A 15 11.48 -27.30 -5.26
N LEU A 16 11.45 -26.59 -4.13
CA LEU A 16 10.49 -25.53 -3.88
C LEU A 16 10.99 -24.23 -4.50
N VAL A 17 10.29 -23.72 -5.52
CA VAL A 17 10.60 -22.45 -6.19
C VAL A 17 9.67 -21.36 -5.66
N VAL A 18 10.26 -20.24 -5.24
CA VAL A 18 9.51 -19.06 -4.77
C VAL A 18 9.78 -17.90 -5.72
N ALA A 19 8.71 -17.37 -6.32
CA ALA A 19 8.74 -16.14 -7.11
C ALA A 19 8.00 -15.04 -6.33
N ASP A 20 8.75 -14.05 -5.84
CA ASP A 20 8.20 -12.92 -5.09
C ASP A 20 8.13 -11.66 -5.99
N ALA A 21 7.01 -10.94 -5.89
CA ALA A 21 6.83 -9.67 -6.58
C ALA A 21 7.27 -8.53 -5.66
N ALA A 22 8.53 -8.11 -5.82
CA ALA A 22 9.10 -7.06 -5.00
C ALA A 22 8.34 -5.73 -5.20
N GLN A 23 8.01 -5.07 -4.07
CA GLN A 23 7.32 -3.78 -3.99
C GLN A 23 6.04 -3.70 -4.85
N LEU A 24 5.28 -4.80 -4.97
CA LEU A 24 4.11 -4.87 -5.85
C LEU A 24 3.08 -3.75 -5.56
N GLU A 25 2.74 -3.52 -4.29
CA GLU A 25 1.69 -2.56 -3.92
C GLU A 25 2.01 -1.11 -4.31
N PRO A 26 3.19 -0.53 -3.98
CA PRO A 26 3.56 0.80 -4.48
C PRO A 26 3.59 0.90 -6.01
N ARG A 27 4.01 -0.16 -6.71
CA ARG A 27 4.05 -0.19 -8.19
C ARG A 27 2.65 -0.19 -8.79
N VAL A 28 1.73 -0.95 -8.20
CA VAL A 28 0.32 -0.95 -8.59
C VAL A 28 -0.31 0.41 -8.34
N LEU A 29 -0.06 1.03 -7.17
CA LEU A 29 -0.57 2.37 -6.87
C LEU A 29 -0.02 3.40 -7.86
N ALA A 30 1.28 3.38 -8.15
CA ALA A 30 1.90 4.27 -9.13
C ALA A 30 1.25 4.13 -10.52
N ALA A 31 1.02 2.88 -10.96
CA ALA A 31 0.40 2.61 -12.24
C ALA A 31 -1.07 3.06 -12.30
N MET A 32 -1.85 2.80 -11.24
CA MET A 32 -3.27 3.19 -11.18
C MET A 32 -3.45 4.70 -11.06
N ALA A 33 -2.58 5.37 -10.30
CA ALA A 33 -2.62 6.81 -10.08
C ALA A 33 -1.97 7.62 -11.21
N GLY A 34 -1.16 7.00 -12.08
CA GLY A 34 -0.37 7.71 -13.09
C GLY A 34 0.82 8.50 -12.52
N ASP A 35 1.25 8.20 -11.29
CA ASP A 35 2.29 8.97 -10.61
C ASP A 35 3.70 8.53 -11.06
N VAL A 36 4.31 9.31 -11.97
CA VAL A 36 5.66 9.03 -12.51
C VAL A 36 6.74 9.08 -11.42
N GLY A 37 6.56 9.94 -10.41
CA GLY A 37 7.50 10.07 -9.29
C GLY A 37 7.52 8.80 -8.45
N LEU A 38 6.33 8.29 -8.10
CA LEU A 38 6.22 7.03 -7.38
C LEU A 38 6.64 5.84 -8.26
N ALA A 39 6.33 5.85 -9.56
CA ALA A 39 6.75 4.80 -10.48
C ALA A 39 8.28 4.69 -10.58
N THR A 40 8.97 5.83 -10.68
CA THR A 40 10.44 5.90 -10.68
C THR A 40 10.99 5.38 -9.36
N ALA A 41 10.47 5.88 -8.23
CA ALA A 41 10.93 5.47 -6.90
C ALA A 41 10.64 3.98 -6.60
N ALA A 42 9.56 3.42 -7.15
CA ALA A 42 9.20 2.02 -7.01
C ALA A 42 9.90 1.09 -8.03
N GLY A 43 10.50 1.66 -9.08
CA GLY A 43 11.39 0.95 -10.01
C GLY A 43 12.83 0.82 -9.52
N GLU A 44 13.24 1.66 -8.56
CA GLU A 44 14.51 1.53 -7.85
C GLU A 44 14.56 0.25 -7.02
N ILE A 45 15.78 -0.28 -6.84
CA ILE A 45 16.02 -1.55 -6.13
C ILE A 45 15.44 -1.51 -4.70
N ASP A 46 15.42 -0.33 -4.07
CA ASP A 46 14.90 -0.18 -2.71
C ASP A 46 14.19 1.16 -2.41
N LEU A 47 12.94 1.28 -2.86
CA LEU A 47 12.02 2.38 -2.52
C LEU A 47 12.07 2.78 -1.03
N TYR A 48 12.08 1.78 -0.13
CA TYR A 48 11.98 2.05 1.30
C TYR A 48 13.28 2.60 1.87
N ALA A 49 14.44 2.23 1.33
CA ALA A 49 15.71 2.85 1.71
C ALA A 49 15.78 4.30 1.22
N ALA A 50 15.30 4.57 0.00
CA ALA A 50 15.20 5.93 -0.51
C ALA A 50 14.24 6.80 0.32
N LEU A 51 13.14 6.22 0.81
CA LEU A 51 12.22 6.90 1.72
C LEU A 51 12.80 7.05 3.12
N ALA A 52 13.56 6.07 3.63
CA ALA A 52 14.11 6.09 4.98
C ALA A 52 14.95 7.33 5.28
N GLN A 53 15.64 7.89 4.28
CA GLN A 53 16.37 9.15 4.42
C GLN A 53 15.47 10.32 4.87
N SER A 54 14.17 10.28 4.53
CA SER A 54 13.16 11.24 4.96
C SER A 54 12.55 10.93 6.34
N PHE A 55 12.83 9.76 6.94
CA PHE A 55 12.20 9.25 8.19
C PHE A 55 13.21 8.83 9.27
N GLY A 56 14.41 9.42 9.29
CA GLY A 56 15.41 9.13 10.33
C GLY A 56 16.24 7.86 10.07
N GLY A 57 16.28 7.38 8.83
CA GLY A 57 17.27 6.42 8.34
C GLY A 57 16.85 4.95 8.35
N GLU A 58 15.74 4.60 9.02
CA GLU A 58 15.35 3.19 9.18
C GLU A 58 14.38 2.71 8.09
N ARG A 59 14.87 1.82 7.22
CA ARG A 59 14.09 1.19 6.13
C ARG A 59 12.82 0.49 6.61
N ALA A 60 12.90 -0.22 7.73
CA ALA A 60 11.76 -0.95 8.27
C ALA A 60 10.63 -0.01 8.67
N ASN A 61 10.97 1.13 9.27
CA ASN A 61 10.00 2.16 9.67
C ASN A 61 9.39 2.82 8.44
N ALA A 62 10.19 3.14 7.42
CA ALA A 62 9.67 3.70 6.17
C ALA A 62 8.69 2.74 5.46
N LYS A 63 8.98 1.44 5.48
CA LYS A 63 8.06 0.42 4.94
C LYS A 63 6.75 0.38 5.71
N ILE A 64 6.81 0.30 7.05
CA ILE A 64 5.61 0.26 7.89
C ILE A 64 4.79 1.53 7.69
N ALA A 65 5.43 2.70 7.75
CA ALA A 65 4.76 3.97 7.53
C ALA A 65 4.08 4.02 6.16
N MET A 66 4.72 3.55 5.08
CA MET A 66 4.17 3.55 3.71
C MET A 66 2.91 2.71 3.61
N LEU A 67 2.97 1.51 4.16
CA LEU A 67 1.80 0.64 4.18
C LEU A 67 0.70 1.26 5.06
N SER A 68 1.03 1.79 6.23
CA SER A 68 0.05 2.50 7.07
C SER A 68 -0.62 3.63 6.31
N ALA A 69 0.14 4.51 5.65
CA ALA A 69 -0.40 5.62 4.86
C ALA A 69 -1.31 5.14 3.72
N MET A 70 -0.90 4.11 2.98
CA MET A 70 -1.69 3.53 1.87
C MET A 70 -2.99 2.86 2.36
N TYR A 71 -2.99 2.28 3.56
CA TYR A 71 -4.13 1.56 4.12
C TYR A 71 -4.95 2.40 5.11
N GLY A 72 -4.78 3.73 5.13
CA GLY A 72 -5.57 4.63 5.97
C GLY A 72 -5.22 4.59 7.47
N GLY A 73 -4.06 4.02 7.83
CA GLY A 73 -3.52 4.08 9.18
C GLY A 73 -3.02 5.50 9.49
N THR A 74 -3.62 6.14 10.49
CA THR A 74 -3.30 7.52 10.91
C THR A 74 -2.36 7.61 12.12
N SER A 75 -1.90 6.47 12.64
CA SER A 75 -1.12 6.39 13.88
C SER A 75 0.40 6.49 13.67
N GLY A 76 1.09 7.16 14.61
CA GLY A 76 2.55 7.26 14.65
C GLY A 76 3.17 8.05 13.49
N ASP A 77 4.27 7.54 12.93
CA ASP A 77 5.01 8.16 11.82
C ASP A 77 4.26 8.16 10.48
N ALA A 78 3.08 7.55 10.39
CA ALA A 78 2.23 7.57 9.19
C ALA A 78 1.84 9.00 8.79
N SER A 79 1.61 9.89 9.75
CA SER A 79 1.31 11.31 9.51
C SER A 79 2.42 12.06 8.75
N LYS A 80 3.68 11.84 9.15
CA LYS A 80 4.85 12.41 8.45
C LYS A 80 4.96 11.87 7.04
N LEU A 81 4.66 10.58 6.85
CA LEU A 81 4.73 9.99 5.52
C LEU A 81 3.60 10.43 4.61
N LEU A 82 2.39 10.64 5.12
CA LEU A 82 1.33 11.27 4.35
C LEU A 82 1.75 12.64 3.83
N ALA A 83 2.47 13.44 4.65
CA ALA A 83 3.04 14.70 4.19
C ALA A 83 4.07 14.52 3.06
N VAL A 84 4.96 13.53 3.18
CA VAL A 84 5.94 13.21 2.12
C VAL A 84 5.26 12.68 0.85
N MET A 85 4.23 11.84 0.98
CA MET A 85 3.45 11.35 -0.17
C MET A 85 2.74 12.50 -0.86
N ARG A 86 2.08 13.39 -0.11
CA ARG A 86 1.41 14.58 -0.67
C ARG A 86 2.40 15.48 -1.42
N GLN A 87 3.64 15.61 -0.94
CA GLN A 87 4.65 16.46 -1.56
C GLN A 87 5.35 15.80 -2.77
N ARG A 88 5.77 14.54 -2.64
CA ARG A 88 6.60 13.85 -3.64
C ARG A 88 5.80 13.05 -4.66
N PHE A 89 4.64 12.55 -4.26
CA PHE A 89 3.79 11.63 -5.04
C PHE A 89 2.31 12.11 -5.01
N PRO A 90 2.04 13.34 -5.46
CA PRO A 90 0.73 13.98 -5.28
C PRO A 90 -0.41 13.22 -5.97
N GLN A 91 -0.15 12.57 -7.11
CA GLN A 91 -1.19 11.82 -7.83
C GLN A 91 -1.52 10.52 -7.09
N ALA A 92 -0.50 9.82 -6.60
CA ALA A 92 -0.69 8.62 -5.78
C ALA A 92 -1.42 8.93 -4.47
N TYR A 93 -1.09 10.05 -3.83
CA TYR A 93 -1.78 10.52 -2.64
C TYR A 93 -3.25 10.85 -2.93
N GLN A 94 -3.52 11.65 -3.97
CA GLN A 94 -4.90 12.01 -4.33
C GLN A 94 -5.74 10.78 -4.68
N PHE A 95 -5.15 9.78 -5.36
CA PHE A 95 -5.85 8.56 -5.75
C PHE A 95 -6.41 7.78 -4.55
N VAL A 96 -5.63 7.64 -3.48
CA VAL A 96 -6.09 6.96 -2.25
C VAL A 96 -7.07 7.82 -1.45
N GLU A 97 -6.88 9.14 -1.42
CA GLU A 97 -7.82 10.08 -0.77
C GLU A 97 -9.18 10.08 -1.48
N ASP A 98 -9.21 10.07 -2.81
CA ASP A 98 -10.46 10.00 -3.58
C ASP A 98 -11.22 8.71 -3.32
N ALA A 99 -10.49 7.58 -3.19
CA ALA A 99 -11.07 6.29 -2.83
C ALA A 99 -11.61 6.29 -1.39
N ALA A 100 -10.87 6.89 -0.45
CA ALA A 100 -11.32 7.04 0.94
C ALA A 100 -12.58 7.91 1.02
N LYS A 101 -12.58 9.08 0.38
CA LYS A 101 -13.72 9.99 0.30
C LYS A 101 -14.94 9.33 -0.36
N ALA A 102 -14.74 8.54 -1.41
CA ALA A 102 -15.82 7.74 -2.00
C ALA A 102 -16.44 6.78 -0.97
N GLY A 103 -15.62 6.11 -0.16
CA GLY A 103 -16.08 5.26 0.92
C GLY A 103 -16.85 6.01 2.01
N GLU A 104 -16.36 7.19 2.42
CA GLU A 104 -17.04 8.07 3.39
C GLU A 104 -18.41 8.54 2.90
N GLU A 105 -18.53 8.81 1.59
CA GLU A 105 -19.80 9.16 0.94
C GLU A 105 -20.71 7.95 0.68
N GLY A 106 -20.30 6.74 1.08
CA GLY A 106 -21.05 5.50 0.85
C GLY A 106 -21.07 5.05 -0.61
N ARG A 107 -20.21 5.62 -1.47
CA ARG A 107 -20.02 5.19 -2.86
C ARG A 107 -19.24 3.89 -2.94
N LEU A 108 -19.38 3.21 -4.07
CA LEU A 108 -18.64 1.99 -4.35
C LEU A 108 -17.28 2.30 -4.97
N VAL A 109 -16.27 1.52 -4.59
CA VAL A 109 -14.96 1.49 -5.24
C VAL A 109 -14.73 0.16 -5.95
N ARG A 110 -13.91 0.18 -7.00
CA ARG A 110 -13.67 -0.94 -7.90
C ARG A 110 -12.18 -1.11 -8.16
N SER A 111 -11.71 -2.36 -8.19
CA SER A 111 -10.34 -2.67 -8.60
C SER A 111 -10.15 -2.45 -10.10
N TRP A 112 -8.90 -2.38 -10.55
CA TRP A 112 -8.57 -2.21 -11.97
C TRP A 112 -9.28 -3.22 -12.90
N LEU A 113 -9.42 -4.47 -12.45
CA LEU A 113 -10.05 -5.55 -13.23
C LEU A 113 -11.56 -5.71 -12.98
N GLY A 114 -12.21 -4.75 -12.31
CA GLY A 114 -13.67 -4.71 -12.25
C GLY A 114 -14.32 -5.26 -10.98
N ARG A 115 -13.56 -5.87 -10.06
CA ARG A 115 -14.12 -6.33 -8.77
C ARG A 115 -14.55 -5.12 -7.94
N THR A 116 -15.79 -5.12 -7.47
CA THR A 116 -16.40 -3.98 -6.75
C THR A 116 -16.58 -4.34 -5.27
N CYS A 117 -16.42 -3.36 -4.37
CA CYS A 117 -16.71 -3.55 -2.94
C CYS A 117 -18.24 -3.76 -2.71
N PRO A 118 -18.65 -4.42 -1.61
CA PRO A 118 -20.07 -4.50 -1.26
C PRO A 118 -20.65 -3.11 -0.96
N PRO A 119 -21.96 -2.90 -1.16
CA PRO A 119 -22.63 -1.66 -0.77
C PRO A 119 -22.63 -1.46 0.74
N PRO A 120 -22.76 -0.20 1.23
CA PRO A 120 -22.88 0.07 2.65
C PRO A 120 -24.02 -0.74 3.29
N SER A 121 -23.79 -1.23 4.50
CA SER A 121 -24.83 -1.93 5.27
C SER A 121 -25.93 -0.97 5.71
N GLN A 122 -27.11 -1.51 6.06
CA GLN A 122 -28.18 -0.69 6.63
C GLN A 122 -27.74 0.00 7.92
N ARG A 123 -27.07 -0.75 8.81
CA ARG A 123 -26.49 -0.22 10.04
C ARG A 123 -25.58 0.98 9.81
N TRP A 124 -24.77 0.96 8.74
CA TRP A 124 -23.92 2.11 8.42
C TRP A 124 -24.75 3.32 8.00
N ARG A 125 -25.76 3.12 7.14
CA ARG A 125 -26.66 4.21 6.71
C ARG A 125 -27.38 4.85 7.90
N ASP A 126 -27.85 4.05 8.84
CA ASP A 126 -28.53 4.53 10.05
C ASP A 126 -27.60 5.32 11.00
N LEU A 127 -26.28 5.08 10.93
CA LEU A 127 -25.27 5.80 11.74
C LEU A 127 -24.87 7.15 11.13
N VAL A 128 -25.01 7.32 9.82
CA VAL A 128 -24.57 8.52 9.10
C VAL A 128 -25.71 9.44 8.63
N SER A 129 -26.97 8.98 8.76
CA SER A 129 -28.19 9.76 8.51
C SER A 129 -28.51 10.69 9.68
#